data_AF-A0AAN8D2S8-F1
#
_entry.id   AF-A0AAN8D2S8-F1
#
_cell.length_a   1.000
_cell.length_b   1.000
_cell.length_c   1.000
_cell.angle_alpha   90.00
_cell.angle_beta   90.00
_cell.angle_gamma   90.00
#
_symmetry.space_group_name_H-M   'P 1'
#
loop_
_entity.id
_entity.type
_entity.pdbx_description
1 polymer ?
#
loop_
_entity_poly.entity_id
_entity_poly.type
_entity_poly.pdbx_seq_one_letter_code
_entity_poly.pdbx_strand_id
1 'polypeptide(L)'
;MFAVGAPVDGDEIRLGVENNNQYCRATASSADEYSINVGLVECGTRHWVTEDSLIYTNLLIYSPEASPYGVVRMEEAVIPLECHYERKYSLSSSSLMPTWIPFMSTQAAVEMLQFNLRIMTSDWQYKRGSNVFHLEDWTGETLTSVFYTGDLLHLEASYSGPDAGHRRLFIDGCVAALSPDPRSAPRSYFIENHG
;
A
#
# COMPACT_ATOMS: atom_id res chain seq x y z
N MET A 1 -30.63 1.67 22.36
CA MET A 1 -29.67 1.92 23.45
C MET A 1 -28.36 1.30 23.01
N PHE A 2 -27.54 2.05 22.25
CA PHE A 2 -26.25 1.54 21.79
C PHE A 2 -25.34 1.54 23.02
N ALA A 3 -24.92 0.34 23.44
CA ALA A 3 -24.01 0.19 24.56
C ALA A 3 -22.74 1.00 24.26
N VAL A 4 -22.23 1.70 25.27
CA VAL A 4 -20.90 2.33 25.21
C VAL A 4 -19.93 1.24 24.78
N GLY A 5 -19.28 1.43 23.63
CA GLY A 5 -18.36 0.44 23.06
C GLY A 5 -17.28 0.07 24.09
N ALA A 6 -16.73 -1.14 23.97
CA ALA A 6 -15.59 -1.50 24.82
C ALA A 6 -14.37 -0.65 24.41
N PRO A 7 -13.70 0.00 25.37
CA PRO A 7 -12.53 0.83 25.08
C PRO A 7 -11.39 -0.03 24.54
N VAL A 8 -10.72 0.47 23.52
CA VAL A 8 -9.57 -0.16 22.87
C VAL A 8 -8.30 0.36 23.50
N ASP A 9 -7.32 -0.50 23.75
CA ASP A 9 -5.99 -0.09 24.22
C ASP A 9 -5.12 0.38 23.04
N GLY A 10 -4.36 1.46 23.23
CA GLY A 10 -3.42 1.96 22.22
C GLY A 10 -2.34 0.95 21.87
N ASP A 11 -1.98 0.05 22.79
CA ASP A 11 -1.02 -1.03 22.56
C ASP A 11 -1.53 -2.11 21.58
N GLU A 12 -2.85 -2.21 21.41
CA GLU A 12 -3.47 -3.11 20.43
C GLU A 12 -3.51 -2.49 19.03
N ILE A 13 -3.13 -1.21 18.88
CA ILE A 13 -3.19 -0.47 17.62
C ILE A 13 -1.78 -0.14 17.14
N ARG A 14 -1.47 -0.52 15.90
CA ARG A 14 -0.16 -0.25 15.28
C ARG A 14 -0.25 0.08 13.80
N LEU A 15 0.75 0.77 13.31
CA LEU A 15 0.97 1.04 11.90
C LEU A 15 1.97 0.06 11.31
N GLY A 16 1.62 -0.55 10.18
CA GLY A 16 2.49 -1.43 9.42
C GLY A 16 2.54 -2.85 9.97
N VAL A 17 3.00 -3.77 9.11
CA VAL A 17 3.06 -5.21 9.40
C VAL A 17 4.27 -5.59 10.26
N GLU A 18 5.27 -4.72 10.37
CA GLU A 18 6.46 -4.97 11.18
C GLU A 18 6.18 -4.78 12.67
N ASN A 19 6.33 -5.85 13.45
CA ASN A 19 6.00 -5.87 14.89
C ASN A 19 7.15 -5.42 15.79
N ASN A 20 8.32 -5.09 15.23
CA ASN A 20 9.56 -5.00 16.00
C ASN A 20 9.85 -3.60 16.56
N ASN A 21 9.03 -2.59 16.21
CA ASN A 21 9.25 -1.21 16.63
C ASN A 21 8.05 -0.67 17.43
N GLN A 22 8.28 -0.44 18.72
CA GLN A 22 7.30 0.19 19.62
C GLN A 22 6.89 1.61 19.15
N TYR A 23 7.74 2.26 18.35
CA TYR A 23 7.49 3.57 17.75
C TYR A 23 6.32 3.60 16.75
N CYS A 24 5.91 2.44 16.23
CA CYS A 24 4.80 2.33 15.28
C CYS A 24 3.44 2.11 15.98
N ARG A 25 3.38 2.16 17.32
CA ARG A 25 2.16 1.97 18.11
C ARG A 25 1.43 3.29 18.36
N ALA A 26 0.14 3.18 18.62
CA ALA A 26 -0.70 4.32 18.91
C ALA A 26 -0.42 4.89 20.31
N THR A 27 -0.33 6.22 20.40
CA THR A 27 -0.18 6.94 21.67
C THR A 27 -1.45 7.72 21.94
N ALA A 28 -1.94 7.69 23.18
CA ALA A 28 -3.10 8.46 23.59
C ALA A 28 -2.84 9.96 23.39
N SER A 29 -3.64 10.58 22.52
CA SER A 29 -3.63 12.02 22.26
C SER A 29 -4.62 12.73 23.19
N SER A 30 -5.78 12.10 23.41
CA SER A 30 -6.83 12.57 24.33
C SER A 30 -7.56 11.39 24.98
N ALA A 31 -8.63 11.65 25.74
CA ALA A 31 -9.40 10.59 26.40
C ALA A 31 -10.04 9.59 25.42
N ASP A 32 -10.36 10.03 24.20
CA ASP A 32 -11.08 9.23 23.19
C ASP A 32 -10.33 9.17 21.85
N GLU A 33 -9.08 9.65 21.80
CA GLU A 33 -8.32 9.75 20.54
C GLU A 33 -6.89 9.22 20.70
N TYR A 34 -6.50 8.38 19.75
CA TYR A 34 -5.14 7.88 19.60
C TYR A 34 -4.48 8.50 18.37
N SER A 35 -3.20 8.82 18.48
CA SER A 35 -2.39 9.35 17.37
C SER A 35 -1.14 8.51 17.15
N ILE A 36 -0.74 8.38 15.88
CA ILE A 36 0.50 7.73 15.45
C ILE A 36 1.24 8.73 14.58
N ASN A 37 2.43 9.16 15.01
CA ASN A 37 3.24 10.16 14.32
C ASN A 37 4.55 9.53 13.88
N VAL A 38 4.66 9.19 12.60
CA VAL A 38 5.83 8.49 12.04
C VAL A 38 6.26 9.12 10.74
N GLY A 39 7.53 8.89 10.35
CA GLY A 39 8.03 9.30 9.05
C GLY A 39 7.34 8.57 7.89
N LEU A 40 7.25 9.23 6.73
CA LEU A 40 6.56 8.70 5.53
C LEU A 40 7.16 7.40 4.97
N VAL A 41 8.35 7.01 5.39
CA VAL A 41 9.04 5.78 4.95
C VAL A 41 9.23 4.78 6.10
N GLU A 42 8.69 5.08 7.28
CA GLU A 42 8.82 4.26 8.47
C GLU A 42 7.66 3.27 8.58
N CYS A 43 7.76 2.33 9.52
CA CYS A 43 6.69 1.37 9.85
C CYS A 43 6.18 0.60 8.62
N GLY A 44 7.08 0.21 7.71
CA GLY A 44 6.73 -0.53 6.50
C GLY A 44 5.90 0.23 5.47
N THR A 45 5.85 1.57 5.53
CA THR A 45 5.14 2.40 4.55
C THR A 45 5.71 2.18 3.15
N ARG A 46 4.86 1.82 2.19
CA ARG A 46 5.22 1.70 0.78
C ARG A 46 4.96 3.02 0.07
N HIS A 47 5.77 3.32 -0.94
CA HIS A 47 5.56 4.51 -1.77
C HIS A 47 5.73 4.19 -3.24
N TRP A 48 5.00 4.92 -4.08
CA TRP A 48 5.21 4.92 -5.52
C TRP A 48 4.94 6.30 -6.09
N VAL A 49 5.53 6.53 -7.25
CA VAL A 49 5.47 7.80 -7.96
C VAL A 49 4.54 7.63 -9.15
N THR A 50 3.56 8.50 -9.23
CA THR A 50 2.75 8.72 -10.43
C THR A 50 3.24 9.98 -11.16
N GLU A 51 2.61 10.30 -12.29
CA GLU A 51 2.95 11.51 -13.06
C GLU A 51 2.78 12.79 -12.21
N ASP A 52 1.70 12.85 -11.44
CA ASP A 52 1.28 14.05 -10.71
C ASP A 52 1.47 13.96 -9.19
N SER A 53 1.59 12.75 -8.62
CA SER A 53 1.62 12.55 -7.17
C SER A 53 2.61 11.49 -6.69
N LEU A 54 3.10 11.69 -5.48
CA LEU A 54 3.79 10.70 -4.67
C LEU A 54 2.77 10.10 -3.70
N ILE A 55 2.51 8.81 -3.83
CA ILE A 55 1.49 8.10 -3.06
C ILE A 55 2.19 7.22 -2.03
N TYR A 56 1.80 7.38 -0.77
CA TYR A 56 2.26 6.56 0.36
C TYR A 56 1.12 5.68 0.85
N THR A 57 1.38 4.39 1.08
CA THR A 57 0.40 3.47 1.66
C THR A 57 0.93 2.72 2.87
N ASN A 58 0.04 2.51 3.83
CA ASN A 58 0.29 1.73 5.03
C ASN A 58 -0.99 1.00 5.47
N LEU A 59 -0.90 0.15 6.49
CA LEU A 59 -1.99 -0.57 7.11
C LEU A 59 -2.04 -0.21 8.60
N LEU A 60 -3.18 0.27 9.08
CA LEU A 60 -3.48 0.39 10.49
C LEU A 60 -4.07 -0.93 10.97
N ILE A 61 -3.40 -1.59 11.90
CA ILE A 61 -3.73 -2.93 12.38
C ILE A 61 -4.17 -2.82 13.83
N TYR A 62 -5.37 -3.32 14.11
CA TYR A 62 -5.91 -3.55 15.44
C TYR A 62 -5.80 -5.04 15.77
N SER A 63 -4.99 -5.39 16.75
CA SER A 63 -4.72 -6.76 17.19
C SER A 63 -5.04 -6.91 18.68
N PRO A 64 -6.26 -7.35 19.05
CA PRO A 64 -6.66 -7.48 20.44
C PRO A 64 -5.81 -8.51 21.19
N GLU A 65 -5.40 -8.19 22.42
CA GLU A 65 -4.69 -9.15 23.27
C GLU A 65 -5.67 -10.09 23.97
N ALA A 66 -5.25 -11.35 24.14
CA ALA A 66 -6.04 -12.30 24.91
C ALA A 66 -6.08 -11.87 26.38
N SER A 67 -7.27 -11.86 26.97
CA SER A 67 -7.40 -11.68 28.42
C SER A 67 -6.57 -12.72 29.18
N PRO A 68 -6.24 -12.50 30.47
CA PRO A 68 -5.44 -13.45 31.26
C PRO A 68 -6.00 -14.89 31.29
N TYR A 69 -7.29 -15.06 30.96
CA TYR A 69 -7.98 -16.35 30.87
C TYR A 69 -8.01 -16.94 29.44
N GLY A 70 -7.28 -16.35 28.49
CA GLY A 70 -7.18 -16.80 27.09
C GLY A 70 -8.35 -16.40 26.19
N VAL A 71 -9.27 -15.55 26.66
CA VAL A 71 -10.43 -15.11 25.86
C VAL A 71 -10.09 -13.82 25.12
N VAL A 72 -10.20 -13.83 23.79
CA VAL A 72 -10.14 -12.66 22.91
C VAL A 72 -11.58 -12.21 22.64
N ARG A 73 -11.90 -10.93 22.88
CA ARG A 73 -13.28 -10.42 22.80
C ARG A 73 -13.63 -9.71 21.50
N MET A 74 -12.62 -9.31 20.72
CA MET A 74 -12.78 -8.61 19.45
C MET A 74 -11.99 -9.31 18.36
N GLU A 75 -12.38 -9.10 17.11
CA GLU A 75 -11.64 -9.62 15.96
C GLU A 75 -10.52 -8.66 15.55
N GLU A 76 -9.45 -9.20 14.98
CA GLU A 76 -8.38 -8.39 14.38
C GLU A 76 -8.95 -7.59 13.20
N ALA A 77 -8.56 -6.32 13.09
CA ALA A 77 -8.99 -5.46 12.00
C ALA A 77 -7.78 -4.83 11.30
N VAL A 78 -7.83 -4.77 9.97
CA VAL A 78 -6.79 -4.18 9.12
C VAL A 78 -7.40 -3.10 8.24
N ILE A 79 -6.95 -1.86 8.42
CA ILE A 79 -7.47 -0.68 7.75
C ILE A 79 -6.38 -0.11 6.84
N PRO A 80 -6.55 -0.12 5.51
CA PRO A 80 -5.56 0.47 4.62
C PRO A 80 -5.61 2.00 4.68
N LEU A 81 -4.42 2.61 4.65
CA LEU A 81 -4.20 4.04 4.64
C LEU A 81 -3.47 4.44 3.36
N GLU A 82 -3.88 5.55 2.76
CA GLU A 82 -3.26 6.10 1.55
C GLU A 82 -3.16 7.62 1.66
N CYS A 83 -1.96 8.17 1.44
CA CYS A 83 -1.69 9.60 1.46
C CYS A 83 -1.13 10.04 0.10
N HIS A 84 -1.74 11.07 -0.49
CA HIS A 84 -1.36 11.62 -1.79
C HIS A 84 -0.66 12.97 -1.62
N TYR A 85 0.54 13.08 -2.17
CA TYR A 85 1.29 14.33 -2.19
C TYR A 85 1.51 14.78 -3.63
N GLU A 86 1.01 15.95 -4.00
CA GLU A 86 1.24 16.53 -5.33
C GLU A 86 2.72 16.83 -5.56
N ARG A 87 3.22 16.49 -6.74
CA ARG A 87 4.56 16.88 -7.18
C ARG A 87 4.54 18.34 -7.61
N LYS A 88 4.97 19.23 -6.72
CA LYS A 88 5.24 20.63 -7.07
C LYS A 88 6.58 20.75 -7.79
N TYR A 89 6.55 21.04 -9.09
CA TYR A 89 7.72 21.51 -9.83
C TYR A 89 7.89 23.02 -9.60
N SER A 90 8.82 23.43 -8.74
CA SER A 90 9.20 24.84 -8.66
C SER A 90 10.13 25.17 -9.84
N LEU A 91 9.57 25.67 -10.94
CA LEU A 91 10.37 26.28 -12.00
C LEU A 91 10.66 27.74 -11.64
N SER A 92 11.74 28.01 -10.91
CA SER A 92 12.29 29.37 -10.83
C SER A 92 13.23 29.59 -12.04
N SER A 93 12.76 30.29 -13.06
CA SER A 93 13.59 30.70 -14.20
C SER A 93 14.48 31.88 -13.81
N SER A 94 15.65 31.59 -13.24
CA SER A 94 16.76 32.54 -13.33
C SER A 94 17.55 32.21 -14.61
N SER A 95 17.62 33.18 -15.52
CA SER A 95 18.34 33.07 -16.77
C SER A 95 19.84 32.94 -16.49
N LEU A 96 20.41 31.76 -16.74
CA LEU A 96 21.85 31.55 -16.80
C LEU A 96 22.21 31.26 -18.26
N MET A 97 23.04 32.13 -18.84
CA MET A 97 23.61 31.92 -20.16
C MET A 97 24.51 30.67 -20.13
N PRO A 98 24.32 29.69 -21.02
CA PRO A 98 25.17 28.53 -21.07
C PRO A 98 26.47 28.90 -21.78
N THR A 99 27.55 29.01 -21.03
CA THR A 99 28.89 28.70 -21.55
C THR A 99 29.15 27.27 -21.13
N TRP A 100 29.36 26.33 -22.05
CA TRP A 100 30.21 25.14 -21.93
C TRP A 100 29.86 24.14 -23.04
N ILE A 101 30.91 23.73 -23.76
CA ILE A 101 30.90 22.82 -24.91
C ILE A 101 30.75 21.37 -24.37
N PRO A 102 29.94 20.50 -24.99
CA PRO A 102 29.65 19.20 -24.42
C PRO A 102 30.84 18.25 -24.54
N PHE A 103 31.27 17.70 -23.40
CA PHE A 103 32.04 16.46 -23.37
C PHE A 103 31.02 15.31 -23.43
N MET A 104 31.03 14.53 -24.51
CA MET A 104 30.21 13.32 -24.62
C MET A 104 30.70 12.30 -23.57
N SER A 105 29.99 12.22 -22.45
CA SER A 105 30.06 11.09 -21.54
C SER A 105 28.98 10.11 -21.95
N THR A 106 29.38 8.90 -22.34
CA THR A 106 28.50 7.74 -22.47
C THR A 106 27.94 7.40 -21.08
N GLN A 107 26.84 8.05 -20.70
CA GLN A 107 26.04 7.63 -19.57
C GLN A 107 25.21 6.44 -20.06
N ALA A 108 25.55 5.24 -19.59
CA ALA A 108 24.67 4.10 -19.71
C ALA A 108 23.33 4.52 -19.07
N ALA A 109 22.32 4.77 -19.91
CA ALA A 109 20.96 4.98 -19.45
C ALA A 109 20.55 3.68 -18.76
N VAL A 110 20.45 3.71 -17.43
CA VAL A 110 19.77 2.66 -16.69
C VAL A 110 18.32 2.73 -17.16
N GLU A 111 17.90 1.82 -18.03
CA GLU A 111 16.50 1.66 -18.42
C GLU A 111 15.69 1.36 -17.15
N MET A 112 15.08 2.40 -16.56
CA MET A 112 14.20 2.24 -15.40
C MET A 112 12.89 1.63 -15.86
N LEU A 113 12.79 0.30 -15.83
CA LEU A 113 11.53 -0.44 -15.97
C LEU A 113 10.76 -0.35 -14.66
N GLN A 114 9.55 0.18 -14.70
CA GLN A 114 8.67 0.26 -13.53
C GLN A 114 7.58 -0.80 -13.65
N PHE A 115 7.53 -1.72 -12.69
CA PHE A 115 6.51 -2.76 -12.62
C PHE A 115 5.45 -2.39 -11.59
N ASN A 116 4.19 -2.72 -11.88
CA ASN A 116 3.06 -2.45 -11.01
C ASN A 116 2.13 -3.66 -10.96
N LEU A 117 1.54 -3.90 -9.77
CA LEU A 117 0.56 -4.95 -9.54
C LEU A 117 -0.66 -4.33 -8.85
N ARG A 118 -1.84 -4.44 -9.47
CA ARG A 118 -3.09 -3.86 -8.95
C ARG A 118 -4.20 -4.90 -8.85
N ILE A 119 -5.07 -4.69 -7.88
CA ILE A 119 -6.32 -5.47 -7.75
C ILE A 119 -7.40 -4.77 -8.57
N MET A 120 -8.06 -5.53 -9.42
CA MET A 120 -9.08 -5.05 -10.35
C MET A 120 -10.49 -5.46 -9.92
N THR A 121 -11.48 -4.76 -10.44
CA THR A 121 -12.88 -5.17 -10.42
C THR A 121 -13.09 -6.41 -11.29
N SER A 122 -14.21 -7.12 -11.10
CA SER A 122 -14.54 -8.35 -11.84
C SER A 122 -14.71 -8.13 -13.33
N ASP A 123 -15.05 -6.91 -13.75
CA ASP A 123 -15.14 -6.47 -15.14
C ASP A 123 -13.81 -5.95 -15.72
N TRP A 124 -12.71 -5.98 -14.94
CA TRP A 124 -11.37 -5.51 -15.32
C TRP A 124 -11.27 -4.03 -15.74
N GLN A 125 -12.29 -3.24 -15.49
CA GLN A 125 -12.30 -1.84 -15.93
C GLN A 125 -11.64 -0.91 -14.92
N TYR A 126 -11.73 -1.22 -13.62
CA TYR A 126 -11.34 -0.30 -12.56
C TYR A 126 -10.47 -0.99 -11.52
N LYS A 127 -9.64 -0.20 -10.83
CA LYS A 127 -8.91 -0.66 -9.65
C LYS A 127 -9.90 -0.82 -8.51
N ARG A 128 -10.03 -2.04 -7.99
CA ARG A 128 -10.87 -2.33 -6.82
C ARG A 128 -10.20 -1.69 -5.59
N GLY A 129 -10.88 -0.74 -4.94
CA GLY A 129 -10.39 -0.05 -3.73
C GLY A 129 -9.72 1.32 -3.96
N SER A 130 -9.75 1.89 -5.17
CA SER A 130 -9.45 3.31 -5.37
C SER A 130 -10.68 4.15 -5.02
N ASN A 131 -10.48 5.27 -4.34
CA ASN A 131 -11.42 6.32 -3.93
C ASN A 131 -12.14 7.04 -5.09
N VAL A 132 -12.52 6.34 -6.16
CA VAL A 132 -13.34 6.88 -7.24
C VAL A 132 -14.81 6.60 -6.91
N PHE A 133 -15.46 7.60 -6.31
CA PHE A 133 -16.91 7.63 -6.20
C PHE A 133 -17.49 7.78 -7.62
N HIS A 134 -17.99 6.68 -8.19
CA HIS A 134 -18.86 6.75 -9.36
C HIS A 134 -20.31 6.87 -8.86
N LEU A 135 -20.96 7.97 -9.23
CA LEU A 135 -22.32 8.34 -8.81
C LEU A 135 -23.43 7.49 -9.46
N GLU A 136 -23.14 6.32 -10.02
CA GLU A 136 -24.10 5.62 -10.89
C GLU A 136 -24.35 4.16 -10.56
N ASP A 137 -23.63 3.54 -9.61
CA ASP A 137 -23.89 2.14 -9.26
C ASP A 137 -24.52 2.01 -7.87
N TRP A 138 -25.85 1.85 -7.85
CA TRP A 138 -26.64 1.60 -6.63
C TRP A 138 -26.63 0.11 -6.24
N THR A 139 -25.61 -0.66 -6.67
CA THR A 139 -25.42 -2.06 -6.30
C THR A 139 -24.25 -2.30 -5.34
N GLY A 140 -23.96 -1.39 -4.41
CA GLY A 140 -23.30 -1.75 -3.13
C GLY A 140 -21.91 -2.41 -3.18
N GLU A 141 -21.25 -2.51 -4.33
CA GLU A 141 -19.88 -3.02 -4.45
C GLU A 141 -18.89 -1.85 -4.38
N THR A 142 -18.86 -1.15 -3.24
CA THR A 142 -17.96 -0.01 -3.08
C THR A 142 -17.33 -0.02 -1.69
N LEU A 143 -15.99 0.01 -1.67
CA LEU A 143 -15.12 0.39 -0.55
C LEU A 143 -14.77 -0.65 0.52
N THR A 144 -14.31 -1.85 0.14
CA THR A 144 -13.62 -2.72 1.10
C THR A 144 -12.41 -3.41 0.49
N SER A 145 -11.25 -3.25 1.14
CA SER A 145 -10.08 -4.14 0.99
C SER A 145 -10.29 -5.50 1.66
N VAL A 146 -11.54 -5.84 1.96
CA VAL A 146 -11.96 -7.03 2.68
C VAL A 146 -12.42 -8.03 1.64
N PHE A 147 -11.79 -9.20 1.65
CA PHE A 147 -12.17 -10.33 0.82
C PHE A 147 -12.77 -11.40 1.72
N TYR A 148 -13.88 -11.97 1.30
CA TYR A 148 -14.49 -13.11 1.96
C TYR A 148 -13.99 -14.42 1.35
N THR A 149 -14.04 -15.48 2.14
CA THR A 149 -13.74 -16.83 1.65
C THR A 149 -14.69 -17.18 0.50
N GLY A 150 -14.13 -17.38 -0.69
CA GLY A 150 -14.88 -17.65 -1.92
C GLY A 150 -14.82 -16.52 -2.96
N ASP A 151 -14.34 -15.34 -2.56
CA ASP A 151 -14.13 -14.23 -3.49
C ASP A 151 -12.99 -14.52 -4.48
N LEU A 152 -13.16 -14.05 -5.71
CA LEU A 152 -12.13 -14.11 -6.75
C LEU A 152 -11.28 -12.83 -6.74
N LEU A 153 -9.97 -12.99 -6.60
CA LEU A 153 -9.01 -11.89 -6.73
C LEU A 153 -8.60 -11.71 -8.20
N HIS A 154 -8.93 -10.55 -8.76
CA HIS A 154 -8.49 -10.15 -10.09
C HIS A 154 -7.21 -9.33 -9.96
N LEU A 155 -6.07 -9.90 -10.32
CA LEU A 155 -4.75 -9.26 -10.24
C LEU A 155 -4.26 -8.89 -11.64
N GLU A 156 -3.93 -7.63 -11.84
CA GLU A 156 -3.33 -7.15 -13.08
C GLU A 156 -1.89 -6.70 -12.83
N ALA A 157 -0.96 -7.27 -13.59
CA ALA A 157 0.43 -6.84 -13.63
C ALA A 157 0.66 -5.99 -14.88
N SER A 158 1.33 -4.84 -14.72
CA SER A 158 1.70 -3.93 -15.80
C SER A 158 3.16 -3.49 -15.65
N TYR A 159 3.76 -3.04 -16.76
CA TYR A 159 5.04 -2.35 -16.72
C TYR A 159 4.99 -1.09 -17.58
N SER A 160 5.70 -0.06 -17.13
CA SER A 160 5.99 1.14 -17.91
C SER A 160 7.50 1.25 -18.13
N GLY A 161 7.88 1.67 -19.33
CA GLY A 161 9.27 1.82 -19.73
C GLY A 161 9.38 2.29 -21.19
N PRO A 162 10.58 2.67 -21.65
CA PRO A 162 10.81 3.16 -23.01
C PRO A 162 10.43 2.15 -24.10
N ASP A 163 10.47 0.85 -23.76
CA ASP A 163 10.12 -0.26 -24.67
C ASP A 163 8.69 -0.79 -24.47
N ALA A 164 7.81 -0.04 -23.80
CA ALA A 164 6.42 -0.42 -23.59
C ALA A 164 5.75 -0.74 -24.94
N GLY A 165 5.41 -2.02 -25.15
CA GLY A 165 4.83 -2.54 -26.39
C GLY A 165 5.74 -3.47 -27.20
N HIS A 166 7.05 -3.47 -26.96
CA HIS A 166 8.01 -4.38 -27.62
C HIS A 166 8.42 -5.55 -26.73
N ARG A 167 8.24 -5.44 -25.41
CA ARG A 167 8.51 -6.51 -24.45
C ARG A 167 7.22 -7.07 -23.86
N ARG A 168 7.21 -8.39 -23.60
CA ARG A 168 6.11 -9.09 -22.93
C ARG A 168 6.42 -9.24 -21.45
N LEU A 169 5.43 -8.98 -20.61
CA LEU A 169 5.51 -9.18 -19.17
C LEU A 169 5.18 -10.63 -18.82
N PHE A 170 5.99 -11.23 -17.95
CA PHE A 170 5.76 -12.56 -17.37
C PHE A 170 5.86 -12.46 -15.86
N ILE A 171 5.07 -13.27 -15.16
CA ILE A 171 5.11 -13.39 -13.70
C ILE A 171 5.85 -14.68 -13.38
N ASP A 172 7.01 -14.56 -12.74
CA ASP A 172 7.87 -15.71 -12.43
C ASP A 172 7.34 -16.57 -11.28
N GLY A 173 6.74 -15.90 -10.29
CA GLY A 173 6.15 -16.55 -9.13
C GLY A 173 5.43 -15.56 -8.24
N CYS A 174 4.43 -16.06 -7.51
CA CYS A 174 3.63 -15.29 -6.58
C CYS A 174 3.42 -16.09 -5.30
N VAL A 175 3.67 -15.43 -4.17
CA VAL A 175 3.52 -16.01 -2.84
C VAL A 175 2.60 -15.15 -1.99
N ALA A 176 1.62 -15.79 -1.36
CA ALA A 176 0.81 -15.21 -0.31
C ALA A 176 1.51 -15.48 1.03
N ALA A 177 1.78 -14.43 1.80
CA ALA A 177 2.40 -14.50 3.11
C ALA A 177 1.71 -13.52 4.06
N LEU A 178 1.78 -13.77 5.37
CA LEU A 178 1.23 -12.85 6.39
C LEU A 178 2.06 -11.57 6.55
N SER A 179 3.26 -11.53 5.98
CA SER A 179 4.12 -10.36 5.99
C SER A 179 4.69 -10.05 4.60
N PRO A 180 5.18 -8.82 4.37
CA PRO A 180 5.85 -8.45 3.13
C PRO A 180 7.09 -9.28 2.78
N ASP A 181 7.71 -9.97 3.75
CA ASP A 181 8.83 -10.86 3.47
C ASP A 181 8.31 -12.16 2.82
N PRO A 182 8.66 -12.43 1.54
CA PRO A 182 8.23 -13.65 0.85
C PRO A 182 8.81 -14.93 1.46
N ARG A 183 9.78 -14.81 2.37
CA ARG A 183 10.36 -15.94 3.10
C ARG A 183 9.72 -16.18 4.46
N SER A 184 8.84 -15.29 4.92
CA SER A 184 8.12 -15.46 6.18
C SER A 184 7.18 -16.66 6.11
N ALA A 185 6.97 -17.31 7.27
CA ALA A 185 6.01 -18.39 7.43
C ALA A 185 4.83 -17.88 8.26
N PRO A 186 3.58 -18.26 7.95
CA PRO A 186 3.17 -19.16 6.87
C PRO A 186 3.18 -18.48 5.49
N ARG A 187 3.53 -19.24 4.45
CA ARG A 187 3.53 -18.81 3.05
C ARG A 187 2.91 -19.87 2.15
N SER A 188 2.21 -19.43 1.11
CA SER A 188 1.58 -20.27 0.10
C SER A 188 1.90 -19.72 -1.29
N TYR A 189 2.48 -20.56 -2.15
CA TYR A 189 2.73 -20.21 -3.54
C TYR A 189 1.48 -20.47 -4.36
N PHE A 190 1.09 -19.51 -5.20
CA PHE A 190 -0.02 -19.66 -6.15
C PHE A 190 0.39 -19.44 -7.61
N ILE A 191 1.61 -18.93 -7.84
CA ILE A 191 2.35 -19.04 -9.10
C ILE A 191 3.76 -19.48 -8.73
N GLU A 192 4.26 -20.52 -9.38
CA GLU A 192 5.58 -21.12 -9.13
C GLU A 192 6.15 -21.69 -10.42
N ASN A 193 7.44 -22.05 -10.45
CA ASN A 193 8.11 -22.65 -11.61
C ASN A 193 8.16 -21.76 -12.86
N HIS A 194 8.38 -20.45 -12.69
CA HIS A 194 8.56 -19.49 -13.78
C HIS A 194 7.30 -19.16 -14.61
N GLY A 195 6.13 -19.20 -13.96
CA GLY A 195 4.85 -18.74 -14.52
C GLY A 195 3.89 -19.87 -14.84
#